data_AF-A0A087E428-F1
#
_entry.id   AF-A0A087E428-F1
#
_cell.length_a   1.000
_cell.length_b   1.000
_cell.length_c   1.000
_cell.angle_alpha   90.00
_cell.angle_beta   90.00
_cell.angle_gamma   90.00
#
_symmetry.space_group_name_H-M   'P 1'
#
loop_
_entity.id
_entity.type
_entity.pdbx_description
1 polymer ?
#
loop_
_entity_poly.entity_id
_entity_poly.type
_entity_poly.pdbx_seq_one_letter_code
_entity_poly.pdbx_strand_id
1 'polypeptide(L)'
;METAARAEWPDTRLQRCLAHVQRDTRRDLTMHPGSQAGRELRKLSLKPARVRTAEQAAQWAEALNAWHERWRGLVSERTTAKQDPGNPKALAGRKWWWTHERLRRSYKRFEKLFRDGRLFAYLDPRLLEGGPVPDTTNRLEGGVNSPIKRILVNHRGMGEARMMRACEYECFMRSPGPDLKALLEAHETRERTRASAKAQQERESEQHTGDEPTAGSGVDWNELHASTPYPNNTD
;
A
#
# COMPACT_ATOMS: atom_id res chain seq x y z
N MET A 1 10.64 1.65 -0.86
CA MET A 1 10.55 1.98 -2.29
C MET A 1 11.73 2.81 -2.76
N GLU A 2 12.02 3.95 -2.14
CA GLU A 2 13.17 4.79 -2.54
C GLU A 2 14.51 4.06 -2.48
N THR A 3 14.82 3.38 -1.37
CA THR A 3 16.08 2.66 -1.20
C THR A 3 16.26 1.58 -2.27
N ALA A 4 15.20 0.83 -2.57
CA ALA A 4 15.21 -0.20 -3.61
C ALA A 4 15.39 0.41 -5.01
N ALA A 5 14.65 1.48 -5.33
CA ALA A 5 14.77 2.16 -6.61
C ALA A 5 16.16 2.77 -6.83
N ARG A 6 16.79 3.29 -5.78
CA ARG A 6 18.16 3.81 -5.85
C ARG A 6 19.23 2.72 -5.93
N ALA A 7 18.98 1.54 -5.37
CA ALA A 7 19.88 0.41 -5.48
C ALA A 7 19.91 -0.13 -6.93
N GLU A 8 18.74 -0.22 -7.57
CA GLU A 8 18.61 -0.74 -8.93
C GLU A 8 18.90 0.31 -10.01
N TRP A 9 18.44 1.55 -9.81
CA TRP A 9 18.60 2.66 -10.76
C TRP A 9 19.15 3.92 -10.07
N PRO A 10 20.46 3.95 -9.79
CA PRO A 10 21.09 5.02 -9.00
C PRO A 10 20.98 6.39 -9.66
N ASP A 11 21.04 6.45 -10.99
CA ASP A 11 21.01 7.68 -11.77
C ASP A 11 19.60 8.20 -12.07
N THR A 12 18.56 7.41 -11.77
CA THR A 12 17.18 7.77 -12.06
C THR A 12 16.70 8.91 -11.16
N ARG A 13 16.17 9.96 -11.79
CA ARG A 13 15.50 11.05 -11.08
C ARG A 13 14.17 10.58 -10.52
N LEU A 14 14.05 10.59 -9.19
CA LEU A 14 12.82 10.24 -8.50
C LEU A 14 11.97 11.49 -8.25
N GLN A 15 10.70 11.42 -8.61
CA GLN A 15 9.72 12.46 -8.33
C GLN A 15 8.70 11.99 -7.29
N ARG A 16 8.31 12.89 -6.38
CA ARG A 16 7.10 12.68 -5.58
C ARG A 16 5.91 13.31 -6.31
N CYS A 17 4.92 12.48 -6.65
CA CYS A 17 3.66 12.94 -7.25
C CYS A 17 3.03 14.11 -6.47
N LEU A 18 2.79 15.23 -7.16
CA LEU A 18 2.26 16.45 -6.53
C LEU A 18 0.89 16.25 -5.88
N ALA A 19 0.03 15.39 -6.45
CA ALA A 19 -1.27 15.06 -5.86
C ALA A 19 -1.13 14.39 -4.48
N HIS A 20 -0.14 13.50 -4.32
CA HIS A 20 0.18 12.90 -3.02
C HIS A 20 0.77 13.91 -2.05
N VAL A 21 1.68 14.79 -2.50
CA VAL A 21 2.23 15.87 -1.67
C VAL A 21 1.11 16.79 -1.15
N GLN A 22 0.16 17.16 -2.01
CA GLN A 22 -0.99 17.99 -1.64
C GLN A 22 -1.93 17.28 -0.68
N ARG A 23 -2.23 15.99 -0.90
CA ARG A 23 -3.07 15.19 0.01
C ARG A 23 -2.44 15.04 1.39
N ASP A 24 -1.15 14.72 1.44
CA ASP A 24 -0.39 14.62 2.68
C ASP A 24 -0.37 15.96 3.43
N THR A 25 -0.23 17.08 2.71
CA THR A 25 -0.27 18.43 3.29
C THR A 25 -1.66 18.81 3.78
N ARG A 26 -2.72 18.46 3.04
CA ARG A 26 -4.11 18.66 3.49
C ARG A 26 -4.42 17.84 4.74
N ARG A 27 -3.90 16.62 4.85
CA ARG A 27 -4.05 15.80 6.07
C ARG A 27 -3.43 16.52 7.27
N ASP A 28 -2.29 17.18 7.11
CA ASP A 28 -1.62 17.87 8.21
C ASP A 28 -2.24 19.26 8.51
N LEU A 29 -2.39 20.14 7.51
CA LEU A 29 -2.87 21.52 7.70
C LEU A 29 -4.39 21.67 7.75
N THR A 30 -5.13 20.66 7.27
CA THR A 30 -6.58 20.72 6.96
C THR A 30 -6.90 21.66 5.79
N MET A 31 -8.18 21.72 5.40
CA MET A 31 -8.65 22.64 4.36
C MET A 31 -8.76 24.08 4.85
N HIS A 32 -8.94 24.32 6.15
CA HIS A 32 -9.12 25.67 6.69
C HIS A 32 -8.24 25.84 7.92
N PRO A 33 -6.92 26.03 7.74
CA PRO A 33 -6.02 26.22 8.87
C PRO A 33 -6.42 27.46 9.69
N GLY A 34 -6.55 27.29 11.01
CA GLY A 34 -6.92 28.38 11.91
C GLY A 34 -5.81 29.41 12.11
N SER A 35 -4.54 29.00 12.03
CA SER A 35 -3.39 29.91 12.19
C SER A 35 -3.03 30.62 10.88
N GLN A 36 -2.51 31.85 10.99
CA GLN A 36 -1.99 32.60 9.84
C GLN A 36 -0.87 31.84 9.13
N ALA A 37 0.10 31.31 9.90
CA ALA A 37 1.19 30.48 9.38
C ALA A 37 0.68 29.30 8.54
N GLY A 38 -0.36 28.60 9.04
CA GLY A 38 -0.99 27.49 8.33
C GLY A 38 -1.69 27.92 7.05
N ARG A 39 -2.40 29.06 7.05
CA ARG A 39 -3.04 29.60 5.84
C ARG A 39 -2.02 29.98 4.77
N GLU A 40 -0.93 30.65 5.17
CA GLU A 40 0.15 31.02 4.25
C GLU A 40 0.84 29.77 3.67
N LEU A 41 1.17 28.78 4.50
CA LEU A 41 1.78 27.54 4.02
C LEU A 41 0.83 26.76 3.11
N ARG A 42 -0.47 26.74 3.42
CA ARG A 42 -1.47 26.12 2.55
C ARG A 42 -1.50 26.79 1.18
N LYS A 43 -1.48 28.13 1.11
CA LYS A 43 -1.41 28.85 -0.18
C LYS A 43 -0.14 28.44 -0.96
N LEU A 44 1.01 28.35 -0.29
CA LEU A 44 2.24 27.89 -0.92
C LEU A 44 2.16 26.44 -1.42
N SER A 45 1.48 25.56 -0.68
CA SER A 45 1.35 24.13 -1.03
C SER A 45 0.55 23.86 -2.31
N LEU A 46 -0.26 24.83 -2.76
CA LEU A 46 -1.07 24.71 -3.99
C LEU A 46 -0.28 25.14 -5.24
N LYS A 47 0.76 25.97 -5.07
CA LYS A 47 1.53 26.54 -6.17
C LYS A 47 2.34 25.52 -7.01
N PRO A 48 2.92 24.43 -6.44
CA PRO A 48 3.72 23.49 -7.22
C PRO A 48 3.02 22.95 -8.47
N ALA A 49 1.71 22.71 -8.41
CA ALA A 49 0.93 22.22 -9.56
C ALA A 49 0.85 23.20 -10.73
N ARG A 50 1.28 24.46 -10.56
CA ARG A 50 1.32 25.49 -11.61
C ARG A 50 2.74 25.81 -12.10
N VAL A 51 3.77 25.23 -11.49
CA VAL A 51 5.16 25.45 -11.87
C VAL A 51 5.47 24.67 -13.15
N ARG A 52 6.01 25.36 -14.16
CA ARG A 52 6.34 24.82 -15.49
C ARG A 52 7.78 25.10 -15.92
N THR A 53 8.51 25.93 -15.18
CA THR A 53 9.89 26.30 -15.51
C THR A 53 10.78 26.26 -14.28
N ALA A 54 12.10 26.17 -14.48
CA ALA A 54 13.09 26.18 -13.40
C ALA A 54 13.05 27.50 -12.62
N GLU A 55 12.80 28.62 -13.29
CA GLU A 55 12.69 29.95 -12.67
C GLU A 55 11.48 30.01 -11.74
N GLN A 56 10.34 29.46 -12.17
CA GLN A 56 9.14 29.37 -11.31
C GLN A 56 9.38 28.46 -10.10
N ALA A 57 10.16 27.38 -10.27
CA ALA A 57 10.55 26.51 -9.16
C ALA A 57 11.45 27.24 -8.15
N ALA A 58 12.40 28.06 -8.63
CA ALA A 58 13.25 28.89 -7.80
C ALA A 58 12.44 29.95 -7.02
N GLN A 59 11.54 30.68 -7.68
CA GLN A 59 10.64 31.65 -7.04
C GLN A 59 9.75 30.99 -5.98
N TRP A 60 9.28 29.76 -6.25
CA TRP A 60 8.53 29.01 -5.25
C TRP A 60 9.39 28.66 -4.02
N ALA A 61 10.65 28.27 -4.24
CA ALA A 61 11.57 27.93 -3.16
C ALA A 61 11.93 29.15 -2.30
N GLU A 62 12.15 30.30 -2.93
CA GLU A 62 12.32 31.58 -2.23
C GLU A 62 11.10 31.92 -1.37
N ALA A 63 9.89 31.74 -1.90
CA ALA A 63 8.66 31.96 -1.15
C ALA A 63 8.51 30.99 0.04
N LEU A 64 8.94 29.73 -0.12
CA LEU A 64 8.98 28.76 0.98
C LEU A 64 9.99 29.17 2.06
N ASN A 65 11.17 29.65 1.65
CA ASN A 65 12.19 30.14 2.57
C ASN A 65 11.73 31.39 3.33
N ALA A 66 11.12 32.36 2.63
CA ALA A 66 10.55 33.55 3.25
C ALA A 66 9.45 33.20 4.28
N TRP A 67 8.63 32.18 3.99
CA TRP A 67 7.68 31.65 4.97
C TRP A 67 8.38 31.06 6.19
N HIS A 68 9.45 30.28 6.00
CA HIS A 68 10.22 29.72 7.10
C HIS A 68 10.81 30.83 7.96
N GLU A 69 11.48 31.82 7.38
CA GLU A 69 12.10 32.90 8.14
C GLU A 69 11.11 33.69 9.00
N ARG A 70 9.91 33.93 8.46
CA ARG A 70 8.82 34.58 9.19
C ARG A 70 8.30 33.74 10.35
N TRP A 71 8.15 32.43 10.15
CA TRP A 71 7.47 31.53 11.10
C TRP A 71 8.42 30.58 11.86
N ARG A 72 9.75 30.76 11.75
CA ARG A 72 10.75 29.84 12.33
C ARG A 72 10.60 29.68 13.84
N GLY A 73 10.22 30.75 14.54
CA GLY A 73 9.96 30.74 15.98
C GLY A 73 8.80 29.79 16.32
N LEU A 74 7.66 29.97 15.64
CA LEU A 74 6.48 29.12 15.78
C LEU A 74 6.80 27.66 15.42
N VAL A 75 7.49 27.42 14.31
CA VAL A 75 7.84 26.06 13.84
C VAL A 75 8.83 25.35 14.77
N SER A 76 9.64 26.11 15.51
CA SER A 76 10.64 25.60 16.46
C SER A 76 10.13 25.52 17.90
N GLU A 77 8.89 25.93 18.15
CA GLU A 77 8.29 25.88 19.48
C GLU A 77 8.12 24.43 19.97
N ARG A 78 8.46 24.19 21.24
CA ARG A 78 8.39 22.87 21.87
C ARG A 78 7.55 22.94 23.13
N THR A 79 6.66 21.97 23.29
CA THR A 79 5.95 21.68 24.53
C THR A 79 6.68 20.57 25.27
N THR A 80 6.87 20.72 26.57
CA THR A 80 7.47 19.70 27.44
C THR A 80 6.40 18.93 28.20
N ALA A 81 6.71 17.70 28.63
CA ALA A 81 5.80 16.89 29.45
C ALA A 81 5.42 17.57 30.77
N LYS A 82 6.29 18.44 31.30
CA LYS A 82 6.00 19.23 32.51
C LYS A 82 4.94 20.30 32.26
N GLN A 83 4.87 20.85 31.04
CA GLN A 83 3.90 21.88 30.67
C GLN A 83 2.52 21.29 30.33
N ASP A 84 2.48 20.05 29.82
CA ASP A 84 1.25 19.36 29.46
C ASP A 84 1.33 17.87 29.85
N PRO A 85 1.23 17.55 31.16
CA PRO A 85 1.38 16.19 31.67
C PRO A 85 0.23 15.26 31.26
N GLY A 86 -0.95 15.82 30.95
CA GLY A 86 -2.12 15.07 30.50
C GLY A 86 -2.07 14.68 29.02
N ASN A 87 -1.10 15.19 28.24
CA ASN A 87 -0.95 14.84 26.84
C ASN A 87 -0.71 13.32 26.67
N PRO A 88 -1.34 12.64 25.69
CA PRO A 88 -1.02 11.25 25.39
C PRO A 88 0.49 10.99 25.17
N LYS A 89 1.23 11.98 24.66
CA LYS A 89 2.68 11.88 24.49
C LYS A 89 3.42 11.92 25.82
N ALA A 90 2.99 12.74 26.78
CA ALA A 90 3.57 12.78 28.11
C ALA A 90 3.28 11.48 28.86
N LEU A 91 2.04 11.00 28.79
CA LEU A 91 1.62 9.71 29.36
C LEU A 91 2.40 8.53 28.75
N ALA A 92 2.76 8.60 27.48
CA ALA A 92 3.65 7.65 26.80
C ALA A 92 5.15 7.85 27.12
N GLY A 93 5.51 8.67 28.12
CA GLY A 93 6.89 8.87 28.57
C GLY A 93 7.72 9.87 27.74
N ARG A 94 7.13 10.58 26.78
CA ARG A 94 7.86 11.53 25.93
C ARG A 94 8.14 12.84 26.68
N LYS A 95 9.42 13.19 26.84
CA LYS A 95 9.84 14.40 27.58
C LYS A 95 9.44 15.74 26.92
N TRP A 96 9.37 15.78 25.59
CA TRP A 96 8.96 16.97 24.83
C TRP A 96 8.47 16.60 23.42
N TRP A 97 7.74 17.51 22.78
CA TRP A 97 7.35 17.44 21.37
C TRP A 97 7.26 18.85 20.76
N TRP A 98 7.23 18.92 19.43
CA TRP A 98 6.96 20.19 18.73
C TRP A 98 5.52 20.62 18.99
N THR A 99 5.30 21.87 19.45
CA THR A 99 3.96 22.40 19.73
C THR A 99 3.11 22.32 18.45
N HIS A 100 3.65 22.82 17.34
CA HIS A 100 2.96 22.90 16.04
C HIS A 100 3.38 21.77 15.10
N GLU A 101 3.34 20.53 15.58
CA GLU A 101 3.91 19.37 14.86
C GLU A 101 3.39 19.22 13.42
N ARG A 102 2.07 19.35 13.20
CA ARG A 102 1.45 19.19 11.87
C ARG A 102 1.90 20.28 10.89
N LEU A 103 2.00 21.52 11.37
CA LEU A 103 2.50 22.65 10.59
C LEU A 103 3.97 22.42 10.21
N ARG A 104 4.80 22.09 11.20
CA ARG A 104 6.23 21.79 11.02
C ARG A 104 6.43 20.64 10.05
N ARG A 105 5.67 19.55 10.19
CA ARG A 105 5.75 18.38 9.31
C ARG A 105 5.42 18.73 7.86
N SER A 106 4.41 19.57 7.65
CA SER A 106 4.03 20.06 6.32
C SER A 106 5.16 20.87 5.67
N TYR A 107 5.74 21.80 6.41
CA TYR A 107 6.87 22.58 5.94
C TYR A 107 8.09 21.69 5.62
N LYS A 108 8.49 20.84 6.57
CA LYS A 108 9.66 19.96 6.40
C LYS A 108 9.50 18.95 5.27
N ARG A 109 8.27 18.55 4.92
CA ARG A 109 8.00 17.76 3.72
C ARG A 109 8.42 18.51 2.45
N PHE A 110 7.97 19.75 2.29
CA PHE A 110 8.32 20.58 1.14
C PHE A 110 9.81 20.90 1.10
N GLU A 111 10.39 21.29 2.23
CA GLU A 111 11.82 21.57 2.36
C GLU A 111 12.66 20.36 1.94
N LYS A 112 12.32 19.17 2.44
CA LYS A 112 13.01 17.92 2.07
C LYS A 112 12.83 17.57 0.60
N LEU A 113 11.60 17.60 0.09
CA LEU A 113 11.33 17.24 -1.31
C LEU A 113 12.03 18.19 -2.29
N PHE A 114 12.10 19.47 -1.97
CA PHE A 114 12.82 20.44 -2.78
C PHE A 114 14.33 20.19 -2.73
N ARG A 115 14.91 20.07 -1.52
CA ARG A 115 16.35 19.80 -1.32
C ARG A 115 16.80 18.51 -2.00
N ASP A 116 15.98 17.47 -1.94
CA ASP A 116 16.29 16.17 -2.55
C ASP A 116 16.09 16.19 -4.09
N GLY A 117 15.66 17.30 -4.69
CA GLY A 117 15.42 17.43 -6.13
C GLY A 117 14.16 16.69 -6.63
N ARG A 118 13.19 16.42 -5.74
CA ARG A 118 12.06 15.52 -5.99
C ARG A 118 10.73 16.19 -6.25
N LEU A 119 10.62 17.45 -5.88
CA LEU A 119 9.38 18.21 -6.01
C LEU A 119 9.13 18.63 -7.46
N PHE A 120 10.20 18.97 -8.18
CA PHE A 120 10.17 19.51 -9.54
C PHE A 120 11.05 18.71 -10.50
N ALA A 121 11.26 17.41 -10.25
CA ALA A 121 12.08 16.55 -11.10
C ALA A 121 11.59 16.53 -12.56
N TYR A 122 10.28 16.68 -12.81
CA TYR A 122 9.69 16.80 -14.16
C TYR A 122 10.15 18.02 -14.97
N LEU A 123 10.89 18.95 -14.36
CA LEU A 123 11.50 20.10 -15.03
C LEU A 123 12.98 19.88 -15.39
N ASP A 124 13.56 18.72 -15.07
CA ASP A 124 14.95 18.39 -15.42
C ASP A 124 15.08 18.37 -16.96
N PRO A 125 15.93 19.22 -17.55
CA PRO A 125 16.09 19.31 -19.01
C PRO A 125 16.40 17.97 -19.67
N ARG A 126 17.17 17.10 -18.99
CA ARG A 126 17.54 15.77 -19.49
C ARG A 126 16.34 14.85 -19.67
N LEU A 127 15.29 15.03 -18.86
CA LEU A 127 14.06 14.24 -18.98
C LEU A 127 13.12 14.80 -20.04
N LEU A 128 13.22 16.09 -20.33
CA LEU A 128 12.37 16.78 -21.32
C LEU A 128 12.79 16.48 -22.76
N GLU A 129 14.01 16.01 -23.00
CA GLU A 129 14.49 15.53 -24.32
C GLU A 129 13.58 14.41 -24.87
N GLY A 130 13.03 13.55 -24.00
CA GLY A 130 12.08 12.50 -24.34
C GLY A 130 10.61 12.93 -24.39
N GLY A 131 10.33 14.23 -24.21
CA GLY A 131 9.00 14.81 -24.17
C GLY A 131 8.50 15.18 -22.76
N PRO A 132 7.26 15.68 -22.63
CA PRO A 132 6.74 16.20 -21.37
C PRO A 132 6.61 15.13 -20.29
N VAL A 133 7.23 15.36 -19.13
CA VAL A 133 7.13 14.49 -17.95
C VAL A 133 5.94 14.90 -17.07
N PRO A 134 5.08 13.95 -16.66
CA PRO A 134 3.94 14.27 -15.80
C PRO A 134 4.36 14.66 -14.37
N ASP A 135 3.73 15.69 -13.83
CA ASP A 135 3.90 16.15 -12.44
C ASP A 135 3.07 15.33 -11.42
N THR A 136 2.09 14.59 -11.92
CA THR A 136 1.13 13.81 -11.14
C THR A 136 0.96 12.40 -11.70
N THR A 137 0.61 11.46 -10.83
CA THR A 137 0.27 10.08 -11.19
C THR A 137 -1.22 9.93 -11.53
N ASN A 138 -1.94 11.00 -11.85
CA ASN A 138 -3.38 10.96 -12.11
C ASN A 138 -3.75 10.00 -13.25
N ARG A 139 -2.90 9.87 -14.27
CA ARG A 139 -3.08 8.87 -15.35
C ARG A 139 -3.08 7.44 -14.80
N LEU A 140 -2.20 7.14 -13.86
CA LEU A 140 -2.12 5.82 -13.21
C LEU A 140 -3.25 5.64 -12.19
N GLU A 141 -3.45 6.62 -11.30
CA GLU A 141 -4.42 6.51 -10.20
C GLU A 141 -5.88 6.56 -10.68
N GLY A 142 -6.19 7.44 -11.62
CA GLY A 142 -7.53 7.60 -12.19
C GLY A 142 -7.82 6.64 -13.34
N GLY A 143 -6.80 6.27 -14.12
CA GLY A 143 -6.96 5.38 -15.29
C GLY A 143 -6.87 3.91 -14.92
N VAL A 144 -5.68 3.45 -14.51
CA VAL A 144 -5.39 2.02 -14.31
C VAL A 144 -5.82 1.54 -12.92
N ASN A 145 -5.44 2.26 -11.86
CA ASN A 145 -5.67 1.79 -10.49
C ASN A 145 -7.13 1.95 -10.04
N SER A 146 -7.86 2.95 -10.55
CA SER A 146 -9.23 3.24 -10.11
C SER A 146 -10.19 2.07 -10.39
N PRO A 147 -10.23 1.47 -11.59
CA PRO A 147 -11.02 0.28 -11.85
C PRO A 147 -10.66 -0.93 -10.99
N ILE A 148 -9.36 -1.19 -10.80
CA ILE A 148 -8.88 -2.27 -9.93
C ILE A 148 -9.39 -2.06 -8.50
N LYS A 149 -9.19 -0.85 -7.96
CA LYS A 149 -9.70 -0.47 -6.63
C LYS A 149 -11.22 -0.60 -6.55
N ARG A 150 -11.95 -0.23 -7.61
CA ARG A 150 -13.41 -0.29 -7.66
C ARG A 150 -13.92 -1.73 -7.52
N ILE A 151 -13.28 -2.71 -8.14
CA ILE A 151 -13.67 -4.12 -7.98
C ILE A 151 -13.47 -4.60 -6.55
N LEU A 152 -12.36 -4.24 -5.92
CA LEU A 152 -12.15 -4.58 -4.50
C LEU A 152 -13.15 -3.89 -3.58
N VAL A 153 -13.55 -2.65 -3.89
CA VAL A 153 -14.53 -1.90 -3.11
C VAL A 153 -15.96 -2.42 -3.31
N ASN A 154 -16.32 -2.88 -4.50
CA ASN A 154 -17.65 -3.40 -4.81
C ASN A 154 -17.87 -4.82 -4.27
N HIS A 155 -16.80 -5.58 -4.08
CA HIS A 155 -16.85 -6.97 -3.62
C HIS A 155 -16.10 -7.14 -2.29
N ARG A 156 -16.54 -6.37 -1.28
CA ARG A 156 -16.03 -6.48 0.09
C ARG A 156 -16.37 -7.88 0.62
N GLY A 157 -15.36 -8.59 1.11
CA GLY A 157 -15.52 -9.96 1.62
C GLY A 157 -14.92 -11.05 0.74
N MET A 158 -14.32 -10.72 -0.41
CA MET A 158 -13.46 -11.68 -1.11
C MET A 158 -12.25 -12.07 -0.25
N GLY A 159 -11.95 -13.37 -0.18
CA GLY A 159 -10.69 -13.85 0.35
C GLY A 159 -9.51 -13.36 -0.48
N GLU A 160 -8.33 -13.25 0.13
CA GLU A 160 -7.14 -12.63 -0.46
C GLU A 160 -6.77 -13.21 -1.83
N ALA A 161 -6.77 -14.55 -1.97
CA ALA A 161 -6.51 -15.21 -3.25
C ALA A 161 -7.48 -14.76 -4.36
N ARG A 162 -8.76 -14.57 -4.02
CA ARG A 162 -9.79 -14.14 -4.96
C ARG A 162 -9.66 -12.65 -5.29
N MET A 163 -9.26 -11.82 -4.32
CA MET A 163 -8.93 -10.41 -4.56
C MET A 163 -7.78 -10.28 -5.55
N MET A 164 -6.69 -11.04 -5.37
CA MET A 164 -5.55 -11.05 -6.29
C MET A 164 -5.99 -11.45 -7.71
N ARG A 165 -6.75 -12.54 -7.84
CA ARG A 165 -7.27 -12.96 -9.15
C ARG A 165 -8.18 -11.92 -9.80
N ALA A 166 -9.02 -11.24 -9.03
CA ALA A 166 -9.87 -10.17 -9.55
C ALA A 166 -9.04 -8.97 -10.06
N CYS A 167 -7.97 -8.61 -9.35
CA CYS A 167 -7.02 -7.59 -9.81
C CYS A 167 -6.26 -8.01 -11.07
N GLU A 168 -5.76 -9.25 -11.11
CA GLU A 168 -5.08 -9.82 -12.28
C GLU A 168 -5.98 -9.81 -13.51
N TYR A 169 -7.23 -10.24 -13.35
CA TYR A 169 -8.24 -10.22 -14.41
C TYR A 169 -8.47 -8.80 -14.93
N GLU A 170 -8.63 -7.79 -14.05
CA GLU A 170 -8.77 -6.40 -14.50
C GLU A 170 -7.55 -5.88 -15.24
N CYS A 171 -6.34 -6.20 -14.75
CA CYS A 171 -5.11 -5.85 -15.45
C CYS A 171 -5.05 -6.50 -16.84
N PHE A 172 -5.39 -7.78 -16.93
CA PHE A 172 -5.40 -8.54 -18.17
C PHE A 172 -6.39 -7.97 -19.17
N MET A 173 -7.65 -7.74 -18.78
CA MET A 173 -8.69 -7.19 -19.64
C MET A 173 -8.38 -5.78 -20.18
N ARG A 174 -7.44 -5.07 -19.55
CA ARG A 174 -6.98 -3.74 -19.96
C ARG A 174 -5.66 -3.76 -20.73
N SER A 175 -5.05 -4.93 -20.88
CA SER A 175 -3.86 -5.09 -21.72
C SER A 175 -4.23 -5.00 -23.21
N PRO A 176 -3.28 -4.64 -24.10
CA PRO A 176 -3.54 -4.64 -25.53
C PRO A 176 -3.88 -6.06 -26.04
N GLY A 177 -5.07 -6.25 -26.59
CA GLY A 177 -5.51 -7.53 -27.18
C GLY A 177 -5.71 -8.66 -26.15
N PRO A 178 -6.61 -8.51 -25.16
CA PRO A 178 -6.81 -9.54 -24.16
C PRO A 178 -7.47 -10.78 -24.78
N ASP A 179 -6.76 -11.90 -24.81
CA ASP A 179 -7.31 -13.20 -25.20
C ASP A 179 -7.80 -13.97 -23.97
N LEU A 180 -9.05 -13.72 -23.61
CA LEU A 180 -9.68 -14.40 -22.47
C LEU A 180 -9.78 -15.92 -22.69
N LYS A 181 -9.91 -16.38 -23.94
CA LYS A 181 -10.05 -17.80 -24.26
C LYS A 181 -8.75 -18.53 -23.95
N ALA A 182 -7.62 -18.02 -24.46
CA ALA A 182 -6.31 -18.60 -24.17
C ALA A 182 -5.99 -18.60 -22.66
N LEU A 183 -6.38 -17.55 -21.93
CA LEU A 183 -6.18 -17.48 -20.48
C LEU A 183 -6.98 -18.55 -19.73
N LEU A 184 -8.24 -18.76 -20.10
CA LEU A 184 -9.09 -19.80 -19.50
C LEU A 184 -8.59 -21.21 -19.84
N GLU A 185 -8.22 -21.46 -21.10
CA GLU A 185 -7.66 -22.75 -21.53
C GLU A 185 -6.35 -23.09 -20.80
N ALA A 186 -5.47 -22.10 -20.61
CA ALA A 186 -4.25 -22.26 -19.81
C ALA A 186 -4.56 -22.55 -18.34
N HIS A 187 -5.56 -21.87 -17.77
CA HIS A 187 -5.99 -22.12 -16.39
C HIS A 187 -6.52 -23.53 -16.20
N GLU A 188 -7.45 -23.97 -17.06
CA GLU A 188 -8.01 -25.33 -17.02
C GLU A 188 -6.93 -26.39 -17.18
N THR A 189 -5.98 -26.18 -18.10
CA THR A 189 -4.87 -27.11 -18.31
C THR A 189 -4.00 -27.21 -17.06
N ARG A 190 -3.71 -26.09 -16.39
CA ARG A 190 -2.96 -26.08 -15.13
C ARG A 190 -3.69 -26.83 -14.02
N GLU A 191 -5.00 -26.61 -13.86
CA GLU A 191 -5.78 -27.31 -12.85
C GLU A 191 -5.89 -28.83 -13.15
N ARG A 192 -6.03 -29.22 -14.42
CA ARG A 192 -5.96 -30.62 -14.85
C ARG A 192 -4.61 -31.25 -14.47
N THR A 193 -3.49 -30.60 -14.78
CA THR A 193 -2.15 -31.11 -14.42
C THR A 193 -1.95 -31.23 -12.91
N ARG A 194 -2.44 -30.26 -12.13
CA ARG A 194 -2.36 -30.28 -10.67
C ARG A 194 -3.20 -31.41 -10.07
N ALA A 195 -4.40 -31.63 -10.59
CA ALA A 195 -5.26 -32.73 -10.18
C ALA A 195 -4.62 -34.09 -10.50
N SER A 196 -4.04 -34.25 -11.69
CA SER A 196 -3.32 -35.46 -12.07
C SER A 196 -2.10 -35.73 -11.17
N ALA A 197 -1.30 -34.70 -10.87
CA ALA A 197 -0.16 -34.82 -9.96
C ALA A 197 -0.58 -35.19 -8.53
N LYS A 198 -1.67 -34.60 -8.01
CA LYS A 198 -2.21 -34.95 -6.69
C LYS A 198 -2.70 -36.40 -6.65
N ALA A 199 -3.42 -36.84 -7.68
CA ALA A 199 -3.91 -38.21 -7.79
C ALA A 199 -2.77 -39.23 -7.89
N GLN A 200 -1.68 -38.88 -8.58
CA GLN A 200 -0.48 -39.71 -8.63
C GLN A 200 0.19 -39.80 -7.26
N GLN A 201 0.35 -38.67 -6.56
CA GLN A 201 0.93 -38.64 -5.21
C GLN A 201 0.09 -39.45 -4.21
N GLU A 202 -1.25 -39.40 -4.29
CA GLU A 202 -2.15 -40.22 -3.47
C GLU A 202 -1.94 -41.71 -3.75
N ARG A 203 -1.90 -42.13 -5.03
CA ARG A 203 -1.63 -43.53 -5.42
C ARG A 203 -0.26 -44.02 -4.95
N GLU A 204 0.77 -43.20 -5.05
CA GLU A 204 2.12 -43.52 -4.57
C GLU A 204 2.16 -43.62 -3.04
N SER A 205 1.40 -42.78 -2.33
CA SER A 205 1.27 -42.88 -0.87
C SER A 205 0.51 -44.13 -0.41
N GLU A 206 -0.55 -44.53 -1.13
CA GLU A 206 -1.31 -45.77 -0.89
C GLU A 206 -0.45 -47.02 -1.16
N GLN A 207 0.39 -46.99 -2.20
CA GLN A 207 1.35 -48.07 -2.50
C GLN A 207 2.51 -48.13 -1.49
N HIS A 208 2.87 -47.01 -0.85
CA HIS A 208 3.92 -46.96 0.17
C HIS A 208 3.43 -47.40 1.56
N THR A 209 2.14 -47.25 1.88
CA THR A 209 1.47 -47.88 3.04
C THR A 209 1.15 -49.36 2.79
N GLY A 210 2.11 -50.10 2.21
CA GLY A 210 1.99 -51.52 1.93
C GLY A 210 2.10 -52.40 3.17
N ASP A 211 1.16 -52.26 4.11
CA ASP A 211 0.76 -53.38 4.97
C ASP A 211 -0.49 -54.00 4.34
N GLU A 212 -0.28 -54.95 3.42
CA GLU A 212 -1.34 -55.89 3.07
C GLU A 212 -1.69 -56.69 4.35
N PRO A 213 -2.96 -56.74 4.78
CA PRO A 213 -3.32 -57.59 5.91
C PRO A 213 -3.08 -59.05 5.50
N THR A 214 -2.12 -59.68 6.17
CA THR A 214 -1.86 -61.12 6.02
C THR A 214 -3.17 -61.86 6.28
N ALA A 215 -3.57 -62.77 5.37
CA ALA A 215 -4.78 -63.57 5.55
C ALA A 215 -4.73 -64.30 6.91
N GLY A 216 -5.54 -63.85 7.86
CA GLY A 216 -5.55 -64.33 9.25
C GLY A 216 -5.56 -63.26 10.35
N SER A 217 -5.37 -61.97 10.03
CA SER A 217 -5.42 -60.88 11.03
C SER A 217 -6.57 -59.89 10.82
N GLY A 218 -7.69 -60.34 10.24
CA GLY A 218 -8.90 -59.53 10.16
C GLY A 218 -9.54 -59.42 11.54
N VAL A 219 -9.78 -58.20 12.01
CA VAL A 219 -10.59 -57.92 13.20
C VAL A 219 -11.93 -58.66 13.07
N ASP A 220 -12.22 -59.56 14.01
CA ASP A 220 -13.52 -60.22 14.09
C ASP A 220 -14.57 -59.15 14.44
N TRP A 221 -15.55 -59.00 13.56
CA TRP A 221 -16.67 -58.08 13.74
C TRP A 221 -17.45 -58.29 15.06
N ASN A 222 -17.32 -59.47 15.68
CA ASN A 222 -17.94 -59.76 16.98
C ASN A 222 -17.20 -59.19 18.19
N GLU A 223 -15.93 -58.77 18.08
CA GLU A 223 -15.18 -58.19 19.20
C GLU A 223 -15.67 -56.78 19.61
N LEU A 224 -16.41 -56.10 18.74
CA LEU A 224 -16.90 -54.73 18.95
C LEU A 224 -18.30 -54.66 19.60
N HIS A 225 -18.93 -55.80 19.87
CA HIS A 225 -20.26 -55.85 20.47
C HIS A 225 -20.25 -56.62 21.79
N ALA A 226 -20.13 -55.90 22.91
CA ALA A 226 -20.47 -56.44 24.21
C ALA A 226 -21.99 -56.71 24.24
N SER A 227 -22.40 -57.99 24.21
CA SER A 227 -23.79 -58.39 24.43
C SER A 227 -24.17 -58.03 25.87
N THR A 228 -24.79 -56.87 26.06
CA THR A 228 -25.40 -56.53 27.35
C THR A 228 -26.79 -57.16 27.36
N PRO A 229 -27.10 -58.11 28.25
CA PRO A 229 -28.46 -58.66 28.36
C PRO A 229 -29.41 -57.56 28.84
N TYR A 230 -30.52 -57.40 28.13
CA TYR A 230 -31.58 -56.46 28.49
C TYR A 230 -32.30 -56.98 29.76
N PRO A 231 -32.42 -56.21 30.85
CA PRO A 231 -33.11 -56.67 32.05
C PRO A 231 -34.63 -56.66 31.81
N ASN A 232 -35.21 -57.85 31.63
CA ASN A 232 -36.66 -58.03 31.66
C ASN A 232 -37.10 -58.16 33.12
N ASN A 233 -37.73 -57.11 33.65
CA ASN A 233 -38.52 -57.18 34.88
C ASN A 233 -39.96 -57.55 34.50
N THR A 234 -40.33 -58.79 34.79
CA THR A 234 -41.73 -59.23 35.00
C THR A 234 -41.71 -60.36 36.01
N ASP A 235 -42.23 -60.02 37.20
CA ASP A 235 -42.62 -60.77 38.41
C ASP A 235 -41.60 -61.67 39.14
#